data_AF-A0A674N4E0-F1
#
_entry.id   AF-A0A674N4E0-F1
#
_cell.length_a   1.000
_cell.length_b   1.000
_cell.length_c   1.000
_cell.angle_alpha   90.00
_cell.angle_beta   90.00
_cell.angle_gamma   90.00
#
_symmetry.space_group_name_H-M   'P 1'
#
loop_
_entity.id
_entity.type
_entity.pdbx_description
1 polymer ?
#
loop_
_entity_poly.entity_id
_entity_poly.type
_entity_poly.pdbx_seq_one_letter_code
_entity_poly.pdbx_strand_id
1 'polypeptide(L)'
;MFKQWKEKYVVLTLEGSLLVCRDADSPPDLMVALQSSCESVAEGREILDLPRLPPGGRRDCCFALILPQNKFLLLLADSPEDCRWVSARRPTFSPG
;
A
#
# COMPACT_ATOMS: atom_id res chain seq x y z
N MET A 1 -7.95 -14.84 -14.34
CA MET A 1 -8.37 -14.22 -13.06
C MET A 1 -8.10 -12.73 -13.17
N PHE A 2 -9.12 -11.88 -13.20
CA PHE A 2 -8.95 -10.43 -13.41
C PHE A 2 -8.47 -9.77 -12.11
N LYS A 3 -7.25 -9.25 -12.10
CA LYS A 3 -6.79 -8.31 -11.06
C LYS A 3 -7.53 -6.99 -11.28
N GLN A 4 -8.71 -6.83 -10.70
CA GLN A 4 -9.47 -5.59 -10.74
C GLN A 4 -9.15 -4.72 -9.53
N TRP A 5 -9.03 -3.43 -9.78
CA TRP A 5 -8.94 -2.44 -8.72
C TRP A 5 -10.28 -2.35 -8.00
N LYS A 6 -10.21 -2.36 -6.66
CA LYS A 6 -11.38 -2.21 -5.82
C LYS A 6 -11.12 -1.08 -4.84
N GLU A 7 -12.08 -0.16 -4.76
CA GLU A 7 -12.04 0.90 -3.77
C GLU A 7 -12.19 0.28 -2.38
N LYS A 8 -11.30 0.69 -1.48
CA LYS A 8 -11.20 0.20 -0.11
C LYS A 8 -10.83 1.35 0.79
N TYR A 9 -11.39 1.35 1.99
CA TYR A 9 -11.02 2.33 2.99
C TYR A 9 -9.71 1.88 3.65
N VAL A 10 -8.64 2.67 3.50
CA VAL A 10 -7.32 2.33 4.06
C VAL A 10 -6.97 3.34 5.14
N VAL A 11 -6.70 2.85 6.34
CA VAL A 11 -6.33 3.67 7.50
C VAL A 11 -4.92 3.33 7.91
N LEU A 12 -4.06 4.33 7.95
CA LEU A 12 -2.75 4.21 8.56
C LEU A 12 -2.83 4.64 10.02
N THR A 13 -2.54 3.72 10.93
CA THR A 13 -2.51 4.02 12.35
C THR A 13 -1.22 4.76 12.74
N LEU A 14 -1.27 5.49 13.85
CA LEU A 14 -0.09 6.13 14.44
C LEU A 14 1.01 5.13 14.79
N GLU A 15 0.65 3.89 15.12
CA GLU A 15 1.59 2.80 15.40
C GLU A 15 2.27 2.25 14.12
N GLY A 16 1.97 2.79 12.94
CA GLY A 16 2.56 2.34 11.69
C GLY A 16 1.96 1.05 11.17
N SER A 17 0.70 0.76 11.51
CA SER A 17 -0.06 -0.34 10.91
C SER A 17 -1.03 0.18 9.87
N LEU A 18 -1.07 -0.49 8.72
CA LEU A 18 -2.00 -0.20 7.63
C LEU A 18 -3.20 -1.15 7.72
N LEU A 19 -4.37 -0.56 7.89
CA LEU A 19 -5.65 -1.25 8.01
C LEU A 19 -6.42 -1.09 6.71
N VAL A 20 -6.92 -2.19 6.14
CA VAL A 20 -7.81 -2.17 4.99
C VAL A 20 -9.20 -2.52 5.49
N CYS A 21 -10.06 -1.52 5.59
CA CYS A 21 -11.44 -1.66 6.01
C CYS A 21 -12.37 -1.68 4.80
N ARG A 22 -13.59 -2.17 5.01
CA ARG A 22 -14.66 -2.04 4.03
C ARG A 22 -15.13 -0.58 3.95
N ASP A 23 -15.33 0.03 5.11
CA ASP A 23 -15.85 1.38 5.32
C ASP A 23 -15.25 1.96 6.62
N ALA A 24 -15.44 3.26 6.89
CA ALA A 24 -14.87 3.95 8.05
C ALA A 24 -15.34 3.40 9.42
N ASP A 25 -16.56 2.85 9.48
CA ASP A 25 -17.16 2.29 10.71
C ASP A 25 -16.98 0.77 10.81
N SER A 26 -16.43 0.13 9.77
CA SER A 26 -16.27 -1.31 9.72
C SER A 26 -14.92 -1.75 10.31
N PRO A 27 -14.86 -2.96 10.92
CA PRO A 27 -13.59 -3.53 11.34
C PRO A 27 -12.65 -3.76 10.12
N PRO A 28 -11.32 -3.75 10.36
CA PRO A 28 -10.34 -4.01 9.31
C PRO A 28 -10.46 -5.46 8.81
N ASP A 29 -10.59 -5.60 7.50
CA ASP A 29 -10.55 -6.88 6.80
C ASP A 29 -9.11 -7.40 6.74
N LEU A 30 -8.14 -6.48 6.66
CA LEU A 30 -6.71 -6.77 6.69
C LEU A 30 -5.99 -5.74 7.57
N MET A 31 -5.04 -6.20 8.38
CA MET A 31 -4.11 -5.36 9.12
C MET A 31 -2.68 -5.75 8.77
N VAL A 32 -1.87 -4.76 8.41
CA VAL A 32 -0.47 -4.93 8.03
C VAL A 32 0.39 -4.00 8.88
N ALA A 33 1.17 -4.55 9.81
CA ALA A 33 2.15 -3.76 10.55
C ALA A 33 3.31 -3.38 9.62
N LEU A 34 3.41 -2.13 9.16
CA LEU A 34 4.46 -1.72 8.22
C LEU A 34 5.86 -1.83 8.82
N GLN A 35 5.98 -1.69 10.14
CA GLN A 35 7.26 -1.78 10.85
C GLN A 35 7.79 -3.22 10.97
N SER A 36 6.91 -4.23 11.02
CA SER A 36 7.31 -5.62 11.28
C SER A 36 6.97 -6.61 10.17
N SER A 37 5.95 -6.30 9.37
CA SER A 37 5.37 -7.21 8.36
C SER A 37 5.42 -6.63 6.95
N CYS A 38 6.09 -5.49 6.75
CA CYS A 38 6.46 -5.07 5.41
C CYS A 38 7.94 -5.39 5.23
N GLU A 39 8.33 -5.91 4.08
CA GLU A 39 9.73 -6.13 3.67
C GLU A 39 10.23 -4.97 2.80
N SER A 40 9.49 -4.62 1.76
CA SER A 40 9.82 -3.51 0.86
C SER A 40 8.56 -2.72 0.46
N VAL A 41 8.74 -1.49 -0.02
CA VAL A 41 7.67 -0.71 -0.66
C VAL A 41 8.15 -0.42 -2.08
N ALA A 42 7.43 -0.92 -3.07
CA ALA A 42 7.74 -0.69 -4.48
C ALA A 42 6.78 0.37 -5.04
N GLU A 43 7.31 1.41 -5.67
CA GLU A 43 6.47 2.41 -6.32
C GLU A 43 5.92 1.88 -7.65
N GLY A 44 4.78 2.38 -8.11
CA GLY A 44 4.10 1.86 -9.31
C GLY A 44 4.87 1.97 -10.61
N ARG A 45 5.89 2.84 -10.64
CA ARG A 45 6.90 2.89 -11.72
C ARG A 45 7.86 1.70 -11.71
N GLU A 46 8.14 1.14 -10.54
CA GLU A 46 9.00 -0.04 -10.37
C GLU A 46 8.22 -1.35 -10.54
N ILE A 47 6.89 -1.30 -10.43
CA ILE A 47 6.02 -2.47 -10.62
C ILE A 47 5.84 -2.74 -12.12
N LEU A 48 6.57 -3.75 -12.60
CA LEU A 48 6.49 -4.23 -13.99
C LEU A 48 5.13 -4.88 -14.28
N ASP A 49 4.63 -5.75 -13.39
CA ASP A 49 3.36 -6.49 -13.54
C ASP A 49 2.15 -5.73 -12.96
N LEU A 50 2.08 -4.43 -13.23
CA LEU A 50 0.98 -3.61 -12.71
C LEU A 50 -0.32 -3.93 -13.47
N PRO A 51 -1.42 -4.29 -12.78
CA PRO A 51 -2.71 -4.48 -13.44
C PRO A 51 -3.21 -3.19 -14.09
N ARG A 52 -4.11 -3.33 -15.06
CA ARG A 52 -4.72 -2.19 -15.77
C ARG A 52 -5.32 -1.21 -14.76
N LEU A 53 -4.77 0.00 -14.73
CA LEU A 53 -5.21 1.06 -13.82
C LEU A 53 -6.66 1.48 -14.12
N PRO A 54 -7.42 1.90 -13.10
CA PRO A 54 -8.74 2.47 -13.29
C PRO A 54 -8.64 3.82 -14.02
N PRO A 55 -9.72 4.31 -14.64
CA PRO A 55 -9.73 5.63 -15.27
C PRO A 55 -9.37 6.72 -14.24
N GLY A 56 -8.37 7.55 -14.55
CA GLY A 56 -7.80 8.54 -13.62
C GLY A 56 -6.65 8.03 -12.76
N GLY A 57 -6.48 6.70 -12.65
CA GLY A 57 -5.36 6.09 -11.93
C GLY A 57 -4.04 6.30 -12.65
N ARG A 58 -3.03 6.77 -11.92
CA ARG A 58 -1.67 7.01 -12.42
C ARG A 58 -0.68 6.04 -11.81
N ARG A 59 0.32 5.64 -12.59
CA ARG A 59 1.40 4.73 -12.14
C ARG A 59 2.22 5.33 -11.01
N ASP A 60 2.44 6.63 -11.09
CA ASP A 60 3.14 7.47 -10.12
C ASP A 60 2.35 7.68 -8.80
N CYS A 61 1.03 7.44 -8.79
CA CYS A 61 0.21 7.41 -7.57
C CYS A 61 -0.02 5.98 -7.05
N CYS A 62 0.71 5.00 -7.58
CA CYS A 62 0.55 3.60 -7.25
C CYS A 62 1.74 3.12 -6.43
N PHE A 63 1.53 2.18 -5.52
CA PHE A 63 2.61 1.55 -4.77
C PHE A 63 2.18 0.14 -4.30
N ALA A 64 3.16 -0.73 -4.09
CA ALA A 64 2.97 -2.05 -3.54
C ALA A 64 3.75 -2.20 -2.24
N LEU A 65 3.06 -2.64 -1.19
CA LEU A 65 3.70 -3.13 0.02
C LEU A 65 4.08 -4.59 -0.22
N ILE A 66 5.37 -4.90 -0.20
CA ILE A 66 5.88 -6.26 -0.20
C ILE A 66 5.81 -6.78 1.23
N LEU A 67 5.09 -7.88 1.42
CA LEU A 67 4.83 -8.51 2.71
C LEU A 67 5.52 -9.88 2.75
N PRO A 68 5.86 -10.40 3.94
CA PRO A 68 6.44 -11.72 4.08
C PRO A 68 5.48 -12.78 3.52
N GLN A 69 6.04 -13.96 3.22
CA GLN A 69 5.33 -15.08 2.59
C GLN A 69 4.91 -14.80 1.14
N ASN A 70 5.69 -13.99 0.42
CA ASN A 70 5.49 -13.74 -1.00
C ASN A 70 4.14 -13.07 -1.32
N LYS A 71 3.59 -12.34 -0.33
CA LYS A 71 2.36 -11.55 -0.47
C LYS A 71 2.73 -10.12 -0.79
N PHE A 72 1.86 -9.43 -1.51
CA PHE A 72 2.00 -7.99 -1.71
C PHE A 72 0.63 -7.34 -1.70
N LEU A 73 0.58 -6.11 -1.22
CA LEU A 73 -0.61 -5.28 -1.21
C LEU A 73 -0.43 -4.15 -2.20
N LEU A 74 -1.18 -4.17 -3.29
CA LEU A 74 -1.15 -3.13 -4.29
C LEU A 74 -2.18 -2.05 -3.94
N LEU A 75 -1.71 -0.81 -3.81
CA LEU A 75 -2.49 0.35 -3.40
C LEU A 75 -2.35 1.45 -4.44
N LEU A 76 -3.45 2.16 -4.69
CA LEU A 76 -3.51 3.32 -5.55
C LEU A 76 -4.02 4.48 -4.69
N ALA A 77 -3.19 5.49 -4.53
CA ALA A 77 -3.58 6.74 -3.93
C ALA A 77 -4.19 7.67 -4.98
N ASP A 78 -4.96 8.65 -4.51
CA ASP A 78 -5.47 9.72 -5.37
C ASP A 78 -4.33 10.64 -5.82
N SER A 79 -3.41 10.96 -4.90
CA SER A 79 -2.30 11.87 -5.12
C SER A 79 -0.93 11.23 -4.84
N PRO A 80 0.15 11.64 -5.53
CA PRO A 80 1.48 11.05 -5.35
C PRO A 80 2.10 11.39 -3.98
N GLU A 81 1.65 12.48 -3.35
CA GLU A 81 2.01 12.83 -1.97
C GLU A 81 1.48 11.81 -0.95
N ASP A 82 0.31 11.23 -1.20
CA ASP A 82 -0.23 10.15 -0.38
C ASP A 82 0.61 8.87 -0.51
N CYS A 83 1.21 8.59 -1.65
CA CYS A 83 2.14 7.44 -1.73
C CYS A 83 3.35 7.61 -0.79
N ARG A 84 3.74 8.85 -0.50
CA ARG A 84 4.97 9.16 0.25
C ARG A 84 4.83 8.89 1.75
N TRP A 85 3.61 8.95 2.33
CA TRP A 85 3.43 8.72 3.77
C TRP A 85 3.76 7.28 4.20
N VAL A 86 3.63 6.32 3.29
CA VAL A 86 3.97 4.91 3.54
C VAL A 86 5.48 4.73 3.66
N SER A 87 6.23 5.29 2.70
CA SER A 87 7.69 5.24 2.70
C SER A 87 8.29 6.02 3.86
N ALA A 88 7.66 7.13 4.26
CA ALA A 88 8.11 7.95 5.38
C ALA A 88 7.93 7.29 6.76
N ARG A 89 6.94 6.41 6.94
CA ARG A 89 6.70 5.72 8.22
C ARG A 89 7.40 4.39 8.37
N ARG A 90 8.06 3.92 7.32
CA ARG A 90 9.11 2.93 7.53
C ARG A 90 10.28 3.62 8.20
N PRO A 91 10.77 3.12 9.35
CA PRO A 91 12.10 3.50 9.77
C PRO A 91 13.00 3.09 8.60
N THR A 92 13.59 4.08 7.93
CA THR A 92 14.74 3.83 7.06
C THR A 92 15.77 3.25 7.99
N PHE A 93 15.86 1.92 8.01
CA PHE A 93 16.90 1.22 8.75
C PHE A 93 18.20 1.65 8.06
N SER A 94 18.82 2.69 8.61
CA SER A 94 20.14 3.15 8.21
C SER A 94 21.10 2.17 8.85
N PRO A 95 21.78 1.29 8.09
CA PRO A 95 22.85 0.48 8.67
C PRO A 95 23.98 1.45 9.04
N GLY A 96 24.15 1.67 10.34
CA GLY A 96 25.35 2.28 10.92
C GLY A 96 26.37 1.21 11.25
#